data_AF-A0A4S0IUK1-F1
#
_entry.id   AF-A0A4S0IUK1-F1
#
_cell.length_a   1.000
_cell.length_b   1.000
_cell.length_c   1.000
_cell.angle_alpha   90.00
_cell.angle_beta   90.00
_cell.angle_gamma   90.00
#
_symmetry.space_group_name_H-M   'P 1'
#
loop_
_entity.id
_entity.type
_entity.pdbx_description
1 polymer ?
#
loop_
_entity_poly.entity_id
_entity_poly.type
_entity_poly.pdbx_seq_one_letter_code
_entity_poly.pdbx_strand_id
1 'polypeptide(L)'
;NHALHLGLTEAGMGSEGIVASSAAMGILLQQGIGDTIRISLTPEPNGDRTREVQVSQELLQTMGFRQFVPIVAACPGCGRTTSTVFQELAQNIQADLRKNMPVWREKYPGVENLKVAVMGCIV
;
A
#
# COMPACT_ATOMS: atom_id res chain seq x y z
N ASN A 1 7.81 5.53 -29.84
CA ASN A 1 7.03 5.90 -28.63
C ASN A 1 6.17 4.71 -28.30
N HIS A 2 6.60 3.89 -27.33
CA HIS A 2 5.93 2.63 -26.98
C HIS A 2 5.67 2.63 -25.48
N ALA A 3 4.53 2.06 -25.06
CA ALA A 3 4.24 1.86 -23.66
C ALA A 3 5.21 0.83 -23.05
N LEU A 4 5.72 1.11 -21.86
CA LEU A 4 6.65 0.27 -21.12
C LEU A 4 5.92 -0.45 -19.99
N HIS A 5 5.97 -1.78 -20.02
CA HIS A 5 5.61 -2.61 -18.89
C HIS A 5 6.81 -2.77 -17.97
N LEU A 6 6.69 -2.26 -16.75
CA LEU A 6 7.75 -2.27 -15.76
C LEU A 6 7.48 -3.34 -14.69
N GLY A 7 8.49 -4.11 -14.34
CA GLY A 7 8.37 -5.09 -13.27
C GLY A 7 9.70 -5.73 -12.97
N LEU A 8 9.95 -6.00 -11.68
CA LEU A 8 11.01 -6.91 -11.28
C LEU A 8 10.47 -8.33 -11.38
N THR A 9 11.08 -9.16 -12.21
CA THR A 9 10.78 -10.59 -12.29
C THR A 9 11.41 -11.31 -11.11
N GLU A 10 10.76 -12.40 -10.65
CA GLU A 10 11.33 -13.28 -9.61
C GLU A 10 11.76 -12.53 -8.33
N ALA A 11 10.93 -11.59 -7.87
CA ALA A 11 11.28 -10.71 -6.76
C ALA A 11 11.48 -11.46 -5.42
N GLY A 12 10.94 -12.67 -5.29
CA GLY A 12 11.03 -13.48 -4.08
C GLY A 12 9.77 -13.39 -3.21
N MET A 13 9.89 -13.89 -1.99
CA MET A 13 8.78 -13.98 -1.01
C MET A 13 8.78 -12.82 -0.02
N GLY A 14 7.63 -12.59 0.61
CA GLY A 14 7.53 -11.74 1.80
C GLY A 14 8.08 -10.32 1.63
N SER A 15 8.74 -9.82 2.68
CA SER A 15 9.31 -8.47 2.71
C SER A 15 10.45 -8.26 1.71
N GLU A 16 11.25 -9.29 1.45
CA GLU A 16 12.37 -9.21 0.50
C GLU A 16 11.87 -8.84 -0.90
N GLY A 17 10.86 -9.56 -1.41
CA GLY A 17 10.31 -9.27 -2.74
C GLY A 17 9.59 -7.94 -2.84
N ILE A 18 8.98 -7.49 -1.74
CA ILE A 18 8.36 -6.16 -1.67
C ILE A 18 9.43 -5.07 -1.75
N VAL A 19 10.47 -5.17 -0.93
CA VAL A 19 11.57 -4.19 -0.88
C VAL A 19 12.33 -4.18 -2.21
N ALA A 20 12.69 -5.34 -2.75
CA ALA A 20 13.40 -5.46 -4.01
C ALA A 20 12.62 -4.85 -5.18
N SER A 21 11.33 -5.17 -5.30
CA SER A 21 10.45 -4.61 -6.34
C SER A 21 10.32 -3.09 -6.22
N SER A 22 10.16 -2.59 -4.99
CA SER A 22 10.00 -1.15 -4.73
C SER A 22 11.29 -0.38 -5.03
N ALA A 23 12.45 -0.93 -4.66
CA ALA A 23 13.75 -0.34 -4.94
C ALA A 23 14.07 -0.33 -6.44
N ALA A 24 13.80 -1.44 -7.14
CA ALA A 24 14.07 -1.57 -8.56
C ALA A 24 13.23 -0.61 -9.41
N MET A 25 11.93 -0.48 -9.10
CA MET A 25 11.02 0.35 -9.88
C MET A 25 10.97 1.81 -9.42
N GLY A 26 11.27 2.10 -8.15
CA GLY A 26 11.08 3.44 -7.57
C GLY A 26 11.80 4.55 -8.32
N ILE A 27 13.06 4.33 -8.71
CA ILE A 27 13.86 5.31 -9.45
C ILE A 27 13.28 5.54 -10.85
N LEU A 28 12.94 4.46 -11.56
CA LEU A 28 12.40 4.53 -12.92
C LEU A 28 11.06 5.26 -12.94
N LEU A 29 10.17 4.93 -12.01
CA LEU A 29 8.87 5.59 -11.88
C LEU A 29 9.04 7.09 -11.56
N GLN A 30 9.95 7.48 -10.68
CA GLN A 30 10.23 8.91 -10.40
C GLN A 30 10.77 9.66 -11.62
N GLN A 31 11.49 8.97 -12.51
CA GLN A 31 11.96 9.53 -13.79
C GLN A 31 10.87 9.57 -14.86
N GLY A 32 9.64 9.15 -14.54
CA GLY A 32 8.53 9.08 -15.50
C GLY A 32 8.62 7.89 -16.45
N ILE A 33 9.36 6.83 -16.08
CA ILE A 33 9.55 5.62 -16.88
C ILE A 33 8.63 4.50 -16.36
N GLY A 34 7.68 4.07 -17.19
CA GLY A 34 6.75 2.97 -16.92
C GLY A 34 5.30 3.39 -17.06
N ASP A 35 4.56 2.73 -17.96
CA ASP A 35 3.15 3.01 -18.24
C ASP A 35 2.22 2.03 -17.52
N THR A 36 2.74 0.86 -17.18
CA THR A 36 2.06 -0.17 -16.38
C THR A 36 3.09 -0.92 -15.56
N ILE A 37 2.68 -1.41 -14.38
CA ILE A 37 3.58 -2.15 -13.48
C ILE A 37 3.06 -3.54 -13.17
N ARG A 38 3.99 -4.46 -12.88
CA ARG A 38 3.72 -5.74 -12.23
C ARG A 38 4.78 -6.02 -11.18
N ILE A 39 4.32 -6.33 -9.97
CA ILE A 39 5.16 -6.89 -8.92
C ILE A 39 5.09 -8.42 -9.00
N SER A 40 6.24 -9.09 -9.05
CA SER A 40 6.32 -10.55 -9.23
C SER A 40 6.63 -11.24 -7.89
N LEU A 41 5.70 -11.20 -6.95
CA LEU A 41 5.87 -11.89 -5.66
C LEU A 41 5.64 -13.40 -5.79
N THR A 42 6.51 -14.15 -5.13
CA THR A 42 6.26 -15.55 -4.81
C THR A 42 5.28 -15.60 -3.63
N PRO A 43 4.08 -16.19 -3.79
CA PRO A 43 3.11 -16.30 -2.71
C PRO A 43 3.63 -17.23 -1.61
N GLU A 44 3.25 -16.95 -0.37
CA GLU A 44 3.41 -17.91 0.71
C GLU A 44 2.52 -19.15 0.47
N PRO A 45 2.82 -20.31 1.07
CA PRO A 45 1.93 -21.48 1.01
C PRO A 45 0.52 -21.10 1.49
N ASN A 46 -0.49 -21.34 0.66
CA ASN A 46 -1.89 -20.92 0.89
C ASN A 46 -2.09 -19.38 1.00
N GLY A 47 -1.10 -18.59 0.61
CA GLY A 47 -1.17 -17.14 0.58
C GLY A 47 -2.05 -16.64 -0.56
N ASP A 48 -2.70 -15.50 -0.33
CA ASP A 48 -3.54 -14.88 -1.35
C ASP A 48 -2.68 -14.27 -2.48
N ARG A 49 -2.97 -14.65 -3.73
CA ARG A 49 -2.32 -14.08 -4.91
C ARG A 49 -2.60 -12.58 -5.06
N THR A 50 -3.69 -12.06 -4.51
CA THR A 50 -3.99 -10.62 -4.56
C THR A 50 -2.94 -9.74 -3.89
N ARG A 51 -2.03 -10.31 -3.08
CA ARG A 51 -0.96 -9.57 -2.41
C ARG A 51 -0.07 -8.80 -3.39
N GLU A 52 0.23 -9.36 -4.56
CA GLU A 52 1.05 -8.66 -5.57
C GLU A 52 0.36 -7.39 -6.12
N VAL A 53 -0.97 -7.44 -6.23
CA VAL A 53 -1.79 -6.32 -6.66
C VAL A 53 -1.84 -5.25 -5.56
N GLN A 54 -2.03 -5.67 -4.30
CA GLN A 54 -2.02 -4.76 -3.15
C GLN A 54 -0.71 -3.98 -3.06
N VAL A 55 0.43 -4.66 -3.18
CA VAL A 55 1.75 -3.99 -3.11
C VAL A 55 1.95 -3.06 -4.32
N SER A 56 1.46 -3.44 -5.50
CA SER A 56 1.53 -2.58 -6.70
C SER A 56 0.72 -1.28 -6.50
N GLN A 57 -0.47 -1.39 -5.92
CA GLN A 57 -1.31 -0.24 -5.57
C GLN A 57 -0.66 0.64 -4.50
N GLU A 58 -0.12 0.02 -3.44
CA GLU A 58 0.58 0.72 -2.34
C GLU A 58 1.81 1.48 -2.86
N LEU A 59 2.60 0.90 -3.77
CA LEU A 59 3.76 1.58 -4.38
C LEU A 59 3.33 2.84 -5.15
N LEU A 60 2.41 2.70 -6.10
CA LEU A 60 1.93 3.82 -6.91
C LEU A 60 1.26 4.91 -6.05
N GLN A 61 0.56 4.51 -4.99
CA GLN A 61 -0.10 5.45 -4.08
C GLN A 61 0.87 6.19 -3.18
N THR A 62 1.86 5.49 -2.63
CA THR A 62 2.92 6.09 -1.80
C THR A 62 3.74 7.10 -2.59
N MET A 63 3.98 6.81 -3.88
CA MET A 63 4.71 7.70 -4.79
C MET A 63 3.84 8.84 -5.36
N GLY A 64 2.54 8.85 -5.08
CA GLY A 64 1.63 9.91 -5.52
C GLY A 64 1.13 9.80 -6.96
N PHE A 65 1.38 8.70 -7.67
CA PHE A 65 0.92 8.51 -9.05
C PHE A 65 -0.58 8.22 -9.15
N ARG A 66 -1.14 7.50 -8.18
CA ARG A 66 -2.54 7.05 -8.17
C ARG A 66 -3.09 7.03 -6.76
N GLN A 67 -4.40 7.12 -6.61
CA GLN A 67 -5.09 6.88 -5.33
C GLN A 67 -6.09 5.73 -5.53
N PHE A 68 -6.04 4.74 -4.67
CA PHE A 68 -6.88 3.53 -4.74
C PHE A 68 -7.74 3.36 -3.49
N VAL A 69 -7.15 3.59 -2.31
CA VAL A 69 -7.80 3.48 -1.00
C VAL A 69 -7.34 4.63 -0.10
N PRO A 70 -8.17 5.07 0.87
CA PRO A 70 -7.76 6.03 1.87
C PRO A 70 -6.44 5.65 2.56
N ILE A 71 -5.55 6.62 2.73
CA ILE A 71 -4.26 6.41 3.40
C ILE A 71 -4.47 6.52 4.92
N VAL A 72 -3.96 5.53 5.65
CA VAL A 72 -3.84 5.58 7.11
C VAL A 72 -2.42 5.97 7.49
N ALA A 73 -2.26 7.15 8.09
CA ALA A 73 -1.02 7.56 8.71
C ALA A 73 -1.09 7.23 10.20
N ALA A 74 -0.33 6.23 10.65
CA ALA A 74 -0.26 5.84 12.05
C ALA A 74 1.14 6.12 12.62
N CYS A 75 1.21 6.58 13.86
CA CYS A 75 2.51 6.64 14.56
C CYS A 75 3.00 5.21 14.85
N PRO A 76 4.32 4.97 14.99
CA PRO A 76 4.83 3.62 15.27
C PRO A 76 4.40 3.05 16.62
N GLY A 77 3.85 3.90 17.52
CA GLY A 77 3.70 3.58 18.93
C GLY A 77 5.03 3.75 19.69
N CYS A 78 4.94 4.13 20.96
CA CYS A 78 6.10 4.25 21.86
C CYS A 78 5.63 4.05 23.31
N GLY A 79 6.52 4.17 24.29
CA GLY A 79 6.18 4.02 25.72
C GLY A 79 5.17 5.03 26.27
N ARG A 80 4.68 5.98 25.46
CA ARG A 80 3.66 6.98 25.83
C ARG A 80 2.23 6.53 25.57
N THR A 81 2.02 5.34 25.00
CA THR A 81 0.70 4.81 24.68
C THR A 81 0.63 3.32 25.04
N THR A 82 -0.58 2.82 25.29
CA THR A 82 -0.80 1.38 25.49
C THR A 82 -0.62 0.67 24.16
N SER A 83 0.43 -0.14 24.05
CA SER A 83 0.88 -0.74 22.79
C SER A 83 -0.22 -1.56 22.10
N THR A 84 -0.89 -2.44 22.84
CA THR A 84 -1.91 -3.35 22.29
C THR A 84 -3.12 -2.59 21.74
N VAL A 85 -3.73 -1.73 22.56
CA VAL A 85 -4.94 -0.96 22.19
C VAL A 85 -4.67 -0.08 20.97
N PHE A 86 -3.53 0.60 20.93
CA PHE A 86 -3.17 1.45 19.80
C PHE A 86 -2.96 0.65 18.51
N GLN A 87 -2.25 -0.47 18.59
CA GLN A 87 -1.98 -1.33 17.43
C GLN A 87 -3.27 -1.95 16.87
N GLU A 88 -4.13 -2.46 17.75
CA GLU A 88 -5.43 -3.03 17.38
C GLU A 88 -6.33 -1.97 16.71
N LEU A 89 -6.38 -0.76 17.28
CA LEU A 89 -7.15 0.35 16.69
C LEU A 89 -6.66 0.70 15.28
N ALA A 90 -5.35 0.84 15.10
CA ALA A 90 -4.77 1.16 13.79
C ALA A 90 -5.06 0.05 12.76
N GLN A 91 -4.93 -1.20 13.16
CA GLN A 91 -5.22 -2.36 12.32
C GLN A 91 -6.71 -2.40 11.92
N ASN A 92 -7.61 -2.20 12.88
CA ASN A 92 -9.06 -2.20 12.64
C ASN A 92 -9.46 -1.10 11.67
N ILE A 93 -8.96 0.13 11.85
CA ILE A 93 -9.22 1.25 10.94
C ILE A 93 -8.74 0.91 9.52
N GLN A 94 -7.53 0.38 9.37
CA GLN A 94 -7.00 0.00 8.05
C GLN A 94 -7.85 -1.10 7.39
N ALA A 95 -8.28 -2.11 8.15
CA ALA A 95 -9.14 -3.18 7.65
C ALA A 95 -10.52 -2.65 7.23
N ASP A 96 -11.13 -1.79 8.03
CA ASP A 96 -12.45 -1.21 7.78
C ASP A 96 -12.43 -0.32 6.52
N LEU A 97 -11.40 0.50 6.33
CA LEU A 97 -11.27 1.31 5.13
C LEU A 97 -11.22 0.45 3.87
N ARG A 98 -10.43 -0.63 3.87
CA ARG A 98 -10.34 -1.56 2.73
C ARG A 98 -11.65 -2.29 2.48
N LYS A 99 -12.30 -2.78 3.55
CA LYS A 99 -13.57 -3.51 3.48
C LYS A 99 -14.70 -2.65 2.92
N ASN A 100 -14.76 -1.37 3.33
CA ASN A 100 -15.84 -0.46 2.94
C ASN A 100 -15.57 0.25 1.61
N MET A 101 -14.32 0.29 1.13
CA MET A 101 -13.96 1.01 -0.10
C MET A 101 -14.83 0.67 -1.32
N PRO A 102 -15.18 -0.59 -1.61
CA PRO A 102 -16.03 -0.91 -2.76
C PRO A 102 -17.37 -0.17 -2.74
N VAL A 103 -18.00 -0.10 -1.56
CA VAL A 103 -19.27 0.61 -1.36
C VAL A 103 -19.07 2.13 -1.37
N TRP A 104 -18.03 2.61 -0.70
CA TRP A 104 -17.77 4.04 -0.59
C TRP A 104 -17.39 4.67 -1.91
N ARG A 105 -16.69 3.96 -2.80
CA ARG A 105 -16.32 4.46 -4.12
C ARG A 105 -17.52 4.86 -4.96
N GLU A 106 -18.62 4.13 -4.84
CA GLU A 106 -19.87 4.42 -5.55
C GLU A 106 -20.65 5.56 -4.88
N LYS A 107 -20.66 5.58 -3.54
CA LYS A 107 -21.45 6.54 -2.76
C LYS A 107 -20.80 7.92 -2.65
N TYR A 108 -19.48 7.97 -2.57
CA TYR A 108 -18.69 9.17 -2.29
C TYR A 108 -17.58 9.31 -3.34
N PRO A 109 -17.84 10.00 -4.47
CA PRO A 109 -16.83 10.25 -5.48
C PRO A 109 -15.62 10.96 -4.89
N GLY A 110 -14.41 10.42 -5.11
CA GLY A 110 -13.16 10.99 -4.61
C GLY A 110 -12.77 10.58 -3.19
N VAL A 111 -13.51 9.66 -2.56
CA VAL A 111 -13.20 9.12 -1.21
C VAL A 111 -11.82 8.46 -1.14
N GLU A 112 -11.28 7.99 -2.26
CA GLU A 112 -9.90 7.48 -2.36
C GLU A 112 -8.85 8.50 -1.93
N ASN A 113 -9.16 9.80 -1.95
CA ASN A 113 -8.26 10.88 -1.51
C ASN A 113 -8.30 11.13 0.01
N LEU A 114 -9.18 10.44 0.74
CA LEU A 114 -9.31 10.59 2.19
C LEU A 114 -8.00 10.19 2.87
N LYS A 115 -7.55 11.03 3.82
CA LYS A 115 -6.39 10.77 4.67
C LYS A 115 -6.86 10.66 6.12
N VAL A 116 -6.55 9.54 6.75
CA VAL A 116 -6.91 9.24 8.13
C VAL A 116 -5.64 9.17 8.97
N ALA A 117 -5.60 9.90 10.08
CA ALA A 117 -4.48 9.83 11.02
C ALA A 117 -4.90 9.09 12.29
N VAL A 118 -4.07 8.14 12.74
CA VAL A 118 -4.26 7.38 13.98
C VAL A 118 -3.03 7.59 14.86
N MET A 119 -3.17 8.46 15.86
CA MET A 119 -2.06 8.91 16.71
C MET A 119 -2.23 8.36 18.13
N GLY A 120 -1.17 7.76 18.68
CA GLY A 120 -1.23 7.13 20.00
C GLY A 120 -1.12 8.09 21.18
N CYS A 121 -0.74 9.34 20.95
CA CYS A 121 -0.51 10.37 21.98
C CYS A 121 -0.48 11.78 21.36
N ILE A 122 -0.41 12.81 22.19
CA ILE A 122 -0.54 14.24 21.84
C ILE A 122 0.73 14.94 21.30
N VAL A 123 1.85 14.22 21.13
CA VAL A 123 3.12 14.86 20.69
C VAL A 123 3.09 15.28 19.23
#